data_AF-A0A6G4XT46-F1
#
_entry.id   AF-A0A6G4XT46-F1
#
_cell.length_a   1.000
_cell.length_b   1.000
_cell.length_c   1.000
_cell.angle_alpha   90.00
_cell.angle_beta   90.00
_cell.angle_gamma   90.00
#
_symmetry.space_group_name_H-M   'P 1'
#
loop_
_entity.id
_entity.type
_entity.pdbx_description
1 polymer ?
#
loop_
_entity_poly.entity_id
_entity_poly.type
_entity_poly.pdbx_seq_one_letter_code
_entity_poly.pdbx_strand_id
1 'polypeptide(L)'
;MAALRAALGQAPCVVYVAGEAGVGKSALVAAAAPQARVVRCGAGPGEDGGVLLGPGPLDGEVLAGPGPVVIEDLQWADAATLRRLRDCLAEPPAGMRLLLLYRPEELPVPGLPLGVAGSQAHTVSRTQLDLAPLTPEDVITWSRLPGDEARALHEASAGLPHVLADLLRSPASHGAPP
;
A
#
# COMPACT_ATOMS: atom_id res chain seq x y z
N MET A 1 -1.12 8.73 8.67
CA MET A 1 -1.79 7.91 9.72
C MET A 1 -3.21 8.37 10.05
N ALA A 2 -3.44 9.60 10.50
CA ALA A 2 -4.77 10.09 10.87
C ALA A 2 -5.77 10.05 9.70
N ALA A 3 -5.37 10.49 8.50
CA ALA A 3 -6.18 10.45 7.29
C ALA A 3 -6.64 9.02 6.93
N LEU A 4 -5.73 8.04 7.01
CA LEU A 4 -6.04 6.64 6.73
C LEU A 4 -7.05 6.07 7.73
N ARG A 5 -6.84 6.32 9.03
CA ARG A 5 -7.78 5.89 10.08
C ARG A 5 -9.15 6.57 9.94
N ALA A 6 -9.18 7.84 9.58
CA ALA A 6 -10.42 8.57 9.33
C ALA A 6 -11.19 7.99 8.13
N ALA A 7 -10.50 7.71 7.01
CA ALA A 7 -11.09 7.10 5.83
C ALA A 7 -11.69 5.72 6.15
N LEU A 8 -10.98 4.90 6.94
CA LEU A 8 -11.46 3.59 7.39
C LEU A 8 -12.59 3.68 8.43
N GLY A 9 -12.88 4.86 8.99
CA GLY A 9 -13.95 5.07 9.95
C GLY A 9 -15.35 5.01 9.34
N GLN A 10 -15.48 5.27 8.04
CA GLN A 10 -16.77 5.41 7.35
C GLN A 10 -16.98 4.25 6.37
N ALA A 11 -17.75 3.22 6.74
CA ALA A 11 -18.09 2.14 5.81
C ALA A 11 -19.41 2.42 5.06
N PRO A 12 -19.54 2.00 3.79
CA PRO A 12 -18.50 1.32 3.00
C PRO A 12 -17.44 2.29 2.44
N CYS A 13 -16.16 1.90 2.50
CA CYS A 13 -15.07 2.69 1.93
C CYS A 13 -14.05 1.85 1.15
N VAL A 14 -13.38 2.52 0.22
CA VAL A 14 -12.16 2.05 -0.42
C VAL A 14 -11.09 3.13 -0.34
N VAL A 15 -9.90 2.72 0.10
CA VAL A 15 -8.70 3.56 0.12
C VAL A 15 -7.70 2.99 -0.85
N TYR A 16 -7.33 3.78 -1.84
CA TYR A 16 -6.27 3.48 -2.79
C TYR A 16 -4.96 4.01 -2.20
N VAL A 17 -3.95 3.16 -2.12
CA VAL A 17 -2.62 3.52 -1.62
C VAL A 17 -1.62 3.24 -2.74
N ALA A 18 -1.28 4.30 -3.46
CA ALA A 18 -0.30 4.27 -4.53
C ALA A 18 1.10 4.58 -4.00
N GLY A 19 2.11 4.05 -4.66
CA GLY A 19 3.50 4.44 -4.45
C GLY A 19 4.46 3.39 -4.96
N GLU A 20 5.73 3.75 -5.07
CA GLU A 20 6.77 2.87 -5.62
C GLU A 20 7.14 1.71 -4.66
N ALA A 21 7.96 0.79 -5.16
CA ALA A 21 8.47 -0.34 -4.39
C ALA A 21 9.21 0.16 -3.13
N GLY A 22 8.85 -0.40 -1.97
CA GLY A 22 9.57 -0.11 -0.73
C GLY A 22 9.40 1.30 -0.14
N VAL A 23 8.46 2.11 -0.67
CA VAL A 23 8.05 3.42 -0.10
C VAL A 23 7.31 3.30 1.25
N GLY A 24 7.02 2.08 1.70
CA GLY A 24 6.40 1.83 3.02
C GLY A 24 4.87 1.70 3.02
N LYS A 25 4.23 1.43 1.87
CA LYS A 25 2.76 1.18 1.78
C LYS A 25 2.27 0.16 2.81
N SER A 26 2.89 -1.02 2.86
CA SER A 26 2.51 -2.09 3.79
C SER A 26 2.73 -1.70 5.26
N ALA A 27 3.85 -1.01 5.55
CA ALA A 27 4.12 -0.51 6.91
C ALA A 27 3.10 0.53 7.37
N LEU A 28 2.67 1.44 6.48
CA LEU A 28 1.62 2.42 6.76
C LEU A 28 0.30 1.73 7.13
N VAL A 29 -0.09 0.71 6.36
CA VAL A 29 -1.34 -0.03 6.59
C VAL A 29 -1.25 -0.87 7.85
N ALA A 30 -0.16 -1.60 8.08
CA ALA A 30 0.05 -2.38 9.29
C ALA A 30 -0.04 -1.51 10.56
N ALA A 31 0.49 -0.28 10.51
CA ALA A 31 0.38 0.66 11.61
C ALA A 31 -1.05 1.24 11.78
N ALA A 32 -1.77 1.49 10.68
CA ALA A 32 -3.08 2.13 10.71
C ALA A 32 -4.24 1.16 11.00
N ALA A 33 -4.11 -0.08 10.52
CA ALA A 33 -5.10 -1.14 10.60
C ALA A 33 -4.42 -2.49 10.89
N PRO A 34 -3.82 -2.67 12.08
CA PRO A 34 -3.10 -3.90 12.44
C PRO A 34 -3.96 -5.17 12.41
N GLN A 35 -5.28 -5.02 12.51
CA GLN A 35 -6.27 -6.09 12.42
C GLN A 35 -6.71 -6.43 10.99
N ALA A 36 -6.16 -5.75 9.98
CA ALA A 36 -6.59 -5.94 8.60
C ALA A 36 -6.15 -7.31 8.08
N ARG A 37 -7.04 -7.98 7.35
CA ARG A 37 -6.68 -9.21 6.62
C ARG A 37 -5.92 -8.82 5.37
N VAL A 38 -4.74 -9.42 5.17
CA VAL A 38 -3.90 -9.14 4.02
C VAL A 38 -4.02 -10.25 2.99
N VAL A 39 -4.28 -9.82 1.76
CA VAL A 39 -4.47 -10.66 0.59
C VAL A 39 -3.59 -10.12 -0.52
N ARG A 40 -2.85 -10.97 -1.22
CA ARG A 40 -1.89 -10.55 -2.25
C ARG A 40 -2.29 -11.02 -3.62
N CYS A 41 -2.24 -10.14 -4.62
CA CYS A 41 -2.40 -10.50 -6.02
C CYS A 41 -1.04 -10.94 -6.60
N GLY A 42 -1.01 -12.05 -7.35
CA GLY A 42 0.18 -12.53 -8.06
C GLY A 42 0.37 -14.04 -8.00
N ALA A 43 1.47 -14.54 -8.57
CA ALA A 43 1.77 -15.97 -8.70
C ALA A 43 3.07 -16.43 -8.02
N GLY A 44 3.63 -15.64 -7.08
CA GLY A 44 4.91 -15.93 -6.42
C GLY A 44 4.77 -16.68 -5.08
N PRO A 45 5.81 -17.39 -4.61
CA PRO A 45 5.82 -18.01 -3.28
C PRO A 45 5.71 -16.91 -2.23
N GLY A 46 4.58 -16.82 -1.54
CA GLY A 46 4.33 -15.81 -0.52
C GLY A 46 5.16 -16.08 0.73
N GLU A 47 6.30 -15.40 0.88
CA GLU A 47 7.16 -15.60 2.07
C GLU A 47 6.71 -14.80 3.30
N ASP A 48 5.73 -13.88 3.20
CA ASP A 48 5.37 -12.97 4.30
C ASP A 48 3.99 -13.22 4.96
N GLY A 49 3.44 -14.43 4.87
CA GLY A 49 2.25 -14.80 5.67
C GLY A 49 0.90 -14.19 5.25
N GLY A 50 0.84 -13.43 4.14
CA GLY A 50 -0.42 -13.03 3.50
C GLY A 50 -1.05 -14.16 2.68
N VAL A 51 -2.37 -14.19 2.55
CA VAL A 51 -3.05 -15.17 1.70
C VAL A 51 -2.81 -14.79 0.23
N LEU A 52 -2.13 -15.66 -0.53
CA LEU A 52 -1.96 -15.49 -1.97
C LEU A 52 -3.29 -15.76 -2.67
N LEU A 53 -3.72 -14.82 -3.51
CA LEU A 53 -4.82 -15.07 -4.44
C LEU A 53 -4.32 -15.92 -5.58
N GLY A 54 -4.80 -17.15 -5.63
CA GLY A 54 -4.71 -17.96 -6.85
C GLY A 54 -5.46 -17.29 -8.00
N PRO A 55 -5.23 -17.77 -9.24
CA PRO A 55 -6.00 -17.30 -10.40
C PRO A 55 -7.49 -17.55 -10.20
N GLY A 56 -8.33 -16.58 -10.55
CA GLY A 56 -9.77 -16.66 -10.37
C GLY A 56 -10.37 -15.46 -9.64
N PRO A 57 -11.70 -15.44 -9.47
CA PRO A 57 -12.37 -14.35 -8.78
C PRO A 57 -12.02 -14.36 -7.29
N LEU A 58 -11.89 -13.16 -6.72
CA LEU A 58 -11.73 -12.99 -5.29
C LEU A 58 -12.98 -13.47 -4.54
N ASP A 59 -12.79 -14.33 -3.54
CA ASP A 59 -13.90 -14.89 -2.76
C ASP A 59 -14.69 -13.79 -2.04
N GLY A 60 -16.02 -13.87 -2.11
CA GLY A 60 -16.90 -12.89 -1.47
C GLY A 60 -16.74 -12.82 0.05
N GLU A 61 -16.41 -13.95 0.69
CA GLU A 61 -16.17 -14.02 2.14
C GLU A 61 -14.97 -13.19 2.58
N VAL A 62 -13.93 -13.11 1.74
CA VAL A 62 -12.74 -12.30 2.02
C VAL A 62 -13.14 -10.83 2.21
N LEU A 63 -14.04 -10.32 1.36
CA LEU A 63 -14.55 -8.94 1.38
C LEU A 63 -15.61 -8.71 2.46
N ALA A 64 -16.37 -9.74 2.82
CA ALA A 64 -17.49 -9.66 3.76
C ALA A 64 -17.12 -9.91 5.23
N GLY A 65 -15.93 -10.47 5.50
CA GLY A 65 -15.47 -10.75 6.86
C GLY A 65 -15.24 -9.49 7.72
N PRO A 66 -15.12 -9.63 9.05
CA PRO A 66 -15.09 -8.49 9.98
C PRO A 66 -13.82 -7.63 9.83
N GLY A 67 -13.96 -6.31 9.67
CA GLY A 67 -12.84 -5.38 9.63
C GLY A 67 -12.21 -5.15 8.24
N PRO A 68 -11.12 -4.35 8.16
CA PRO A 68 -10.51 -3.97 6.89
C PRO A 68 -9.84 -5.13 6.15
N VAL A 69 -9.86 -5.07 4.82
CA VAL A 69 -9.16 -6.00 3.93
C VAL A 69 -8.15 -5.22 3.11
N VAL A 70 -6.91 -5.70 3.10
CA VAL A 70 -5.82 -5.17 2.27
C VAL A 70 -5.65 -6.09 1.07
N ILE A 71 -5.77 -5.53 -0.12
CA ILE A 71 -5.32 -6.16 -1.37
C ILE A 71 -3.98 -5.54 -1.73
N GLU A 72 -2.90 -6.30 -1.55
CA GLU A 72 -1.55 -5.91 -1.98
C GLU A 72 -1.28 -6.34 -3.41
N ASP A 73 -0.34 -5.64 -4.03
CA ASP A 73 0.13 -5.87 -5.38
C ASP A 73 -0.99 -5.93 -6.42
N LEU A 74 -2.00 -5.06 -6.28
CA LEU A 74 -3.16 -5.00 -7.17
C LEU A 74 -2.76 -4.85 -8.65
N GLN A 75 -1.59 -4.26 -8.95
CA GLN A 75 -1.04 -4.20 -10.31
C GLN A 75 -0.89 -5.58 -10.98
N TRP A 76 -0.79 -6.65 -10.20
CA TRP A 76 -0.67 -8.03 -10.69
C TRP A 76 -1.99 -8.82 -10.58
N ALA A 77 -3.11 -8.16 -10.27
CA ALA A 77 -4.42 -8.79 -10.21
C ALA A 77 -4.88 -9.26 -11.60
N ASP A 78 -5.46 -10.45 -11.65
CA ASP A 78 -6.07 -10.94 -12.88
C ASP A 78 -7.41 -10.23 -13.20
N ALA A 79 -7.89 -10.41 -14.43
CA ALA A 79 -9.13 -9.77 -14.87
C ALA A 79 -10.37 -10.20 -14.06
N ALA A 80 -10.36 -11.40 -13.47
CA ALA A 80 -11.47 -11.92 -12.67
C ALA A 80 -11.53 -11.22 -11.29
N THR A 81 -10.37 -11.05 -10.65
CA THR A 81 -10.18 -10.28 -9.42
C THR A 81 -10.57 -8.82 -9.62
N LEU A 82 -10.06 -8.17 -10.66
CA LEU A 82 -10.40 -6.78 -10.97
C LEU A 82 -11.90 -6.60 -11.24
N ARG A 83 -12.53 -7.53 -11.96
CA ARG A 83 -13.99 -7.53 -12.16
C ARG A 83 -14.74 -7.62 -10.84
N ARG A 84 -14.37 -8.58 -9.99
CA ARG A 84 -15.03 -8.77 -8.69
C ARG A 84 -14.89 -7.55 -7.78
N LEU A 85 -13.73 -6.91 -7.75
CA LEU A 85 -13.53 -5.66 -7.02
C LEU A 85 -14.43 -4.55 -7.55
N ARG A 86 -14.57 -4.42 -8.88
CA ARG A 86 -15.49 -3.44 -9.48
C ARG A 86 -16.94 -3.70 -9.09
N ASP A 87 -17.39 -4.96 -9.18
CA ASP A 87 -18.76 -5.35 -8.82
C ASP A 87 -19.03 -5.04 -7.34
N CYS A 88 -18.06 -5.33 -6.46
CA CYS A 88 -18.16 -5.02 -5.03
C CYS A 88 -18.16 -3.51 -4.73
N LEU A 89 -17.52 -2.68 -5.56
CA LEU A 89 -17.58 -1.23 -5.40
C LEU A 89 -18.88 -0.62 -5.96
N ALA A 90 -19.50 -1.29 -6.94
CA ALA A 90 -20.81 -0.90 -7.46
C ALA A 90 -21.93 -1.23 -6.47
N GLU A 91 -21.84 -2.38 -5.80
CA GLU A 91 -22.79 -2.85 -4.80
C GLU A 91 -22.06 -3.21 -3.49
N PRO A 92 -21.68 -2.21 -2.68
CA PRO A 92 -20.85 -2.42 -1.50
C PRO A 92 -21.58 -3.11 -0.35
N PRO A 93 -21.00 -4.15 0.26
CA PRO A 93 -21.47 -4.65 1.56
C PRO A 93 -21.41 -3.55 2.63
N ALA A 94 -22.41 -3.48 3.50
CA ALA A 94 -22.59 -2.39 4.48
C ALA A 94 -21.41 -2.18 5.46
N GLY A 95 -20.54 -3.18 5.64
CA GLY A 95 -19.36 -3.11 6.50
C GLY A 95 -18.01 -3.00 5.77
N MET A 96 -18.03 -2.96 4.44
CA MET A 96 -16.84 -3.11 3.61
C MET A 96 -15.82 -1.98 3.85
N ARG A 97 -14.55 -2.36 4.04
CA ARG A 97 -13.42 -1.44 4.15
C ARG A 97 -12.24 -2.03 3.37
N LEU A 98 -11.98 -1.50 2.18
CA LEU A 98 -10.92 -2.00 1.32
C LEU A 98 -9.72 -1.05 1.29
N LEU A 99 -8.52 -1.63 1.35
CA LEU A 99 -7.25 -0.96 1.14
C LEU A 99 -6.62 -1.59 -0.10
N LEU A 100 -6.47 -0.82 -1.16
CA LEU A 100 -5.95 -1.28 -2.44
C LEU A 100 -4.56 -0.71 -2.64
N LEU A 101 -3.54 -1.55 -2.48
CA LEU A 101 -2.13 -1.15 -2.55
C LEU A 101 -1.59 -1.51 -3.92
N TYR A 102 -0.98 -0.53 -4.59
CA TYR A 102 -0.43 -0.74 -5.93
C TYR A 102 0.73 0.17 -6.27
N ARG A 103 1.39 -0.18 -7.37
CA ARG A 103 2.45 0.60 -8.01
C ARG A 103 1.91 1.24 -9.30
N PRO A 104 1.74 2.58 -9.35
CA PRO A 104 1.19 3.26 -10.51
C PRO A 104 1.89 2.94 -11.83
N GLU A 105 3.21 2.78 -11.78
CA GLU A 105 4.11 2.52 -12.91
C GLU A 105 3.97 1.11 -13.49
N GLU A 106 3.45 0.16 -12.72
CA GLU A 106 3.23 -1.23 -13.13
C GLU A 106 1.76 -1.50 -13.52
N LEU A 107 0.90 -0.47 -13.51
CA LEU A 107 -0.50 -0.64 -13.89
C LEU A 107 -0.62 -0.99 -15.38
N PRO A 108 -1.50 -1.95 -15.75
CA PRO A 108 -1.79 -2.24 -17.16
C PRO A 108 -2.30 -1.03 -17.94
N VAL A 109 -3.02 -0.13 -17.26
CA VAL A 109 -3.47 1.15 -17.81
C VAL A 109 -3.15 2.27 -16.80
N PRO A 110 -2.35 3.29 -17.20
CA PRO A 110 -1.99 4.39 -16.31
C PRO A 110 -3.19 5.07 -15.67
N GLY A 111 -3.13 5.28 -14.35
CA GLY A 111 -4.19 5.95 -13.58
C GLY A 111 -5.45 5.13 -13.34
N LEU A 112 -5.53 3.89 -13.82
CA LEU A 112 -6.71 3.02 -13.68
C LEU A 112 -6.37 1.71 -12.93
N PRO A 113 -6.26 1.75 -11.59
CA PRO A 113 -5.87 0.58 -10.78
C PRO A 113 -6.87 -0.58 -10.85
N LEU A 114 -8.13 -0.33 -11.21
CA LEU A 114 -9.15 -1.36 -11.43
C LEU A 114 -9.46 -1.59 -12.93
N GLY A 115 -8.63 -1.03 -13.82
CA GLY A 115 -8.89 -0.95 -15.24
C GLY A 115 -10.04 0.01 -15.58
N VAL A 116 -10.59 -0.17 -16.78
CA VAL A 116 -11.71 0.66 -17.26
C VAL A 116 -12.99 0.28 -16.50
N ALA A 117 -13.47 1.19 -15.66
CA ALA A 117 -14.72 1.02 -14.94
C ALA A 117 -15.90 1.60 -15.73
N GLY A 118 -17.00 0.83 -15.83
CA GLY A 118 -18.32 1.37 -16.15
C GLY A 118 -18.90 2.17 -14.97
N SER A 119 -20.15 2.65 -15.14
CA SER A 119 -20.89 3.55 -14.24
C SER A 119 -20.54 3.43 -12.74
N GLN A 120 -20.19 4.57 -12.13
CA GLN A 120 -19.76 4.64 -10.72
C GLN A 120 -20.97 4.73 -9.78
N ALA A 121 -21.00 3.91 -8.73
CA ALA A 121 -21.98 4.04 -7.65
C ALA A 121 -21.53 5.12 -6.64
N HIS A 122 -22.45 6.00 -6.24
CA HIS A 122 -22.20 7.08 -5.28
C HIS A 122 -22.14 6.62 -3.80
N THR A 123 -22.30 5.32 -3.53
CA THR A 123 -22.54 4.78 -2.18
C THR A 123 -21.25 4.46 -1.42
N VAL A 124 -20.08 4.38 -2.07
CA VAL A 124 -18.79 4.06 -1.44
C VAL A 124 -17.93 5.31 -1.28
N SER A 125 -17.44 5.56 -0.06
CA SER A 125 -16.42 6.60 0.15
C SER A 125 -15.09 6.18 -0.45
N ARG A 126 -14.48 7.06 -1.27
CA ARG A 126 -13.22 6.79 -1.96
C ARG A 126 -12.14 7.76 -1.50
N THR A 127 -10.98 7.24 -1.13
CA THR A 127 -9.82 8.05 -0.74
C THR A 127 -8.59 7.59 -1.51
N GLN A 128 -7.86 8.52 -2.12
CA GLN A 128 -6.58 8.26 -2.76
C GLN A 128 -5.47 8.76 -1.82
N LEU A 129 -4.48 7.92 -1.57
CA LEU A 129 -3.25 8.25 -0.85
C LEU A 129 -2.07 7.90 -1.74
N ASP A 130 -1.36 8.93 -2.20
CA ASP A 130 -0.14 8.77 -2.98
C ASP A 130 1.06 8.90 -2.03
N LEU A 131 1.80 7.80 -1.83
CA LEU A 131 3.02 7.80 -1.04
C LEU A 131 4.21 8.10 -1.93
N ALA A 132 4.88 9.21 -1.61
CA ALA A 132 6.16 9.56 -2.18
C ALA A 132 7.30 9.08 -1.26
N PRO A 133 8.53 8.93 -1.79
CA PRO A 133 9.73 8.82 -0.98
C PRO A 133 9.81 9.93 0.08
N LEU A 134 10.45 9.62 1.21
CA LEU A 134 10.65 10.58 2.29
C LEU A 134 11.51 11.73 1.80
N THR A 135 11.10 12.95 2.14
CA THR A 135 11.92 14.14 1.89
C THR A 135 13.11 14.18 2.85
N PRO A 136 14.13 15.02 2.60
CA PRO A 136 15.21 15.22 3.56
C PRO A 136 14.70 15.67 4.94
N GLU A 137 13.64 16.50 4.99
CA GLU A 137 13.03 16.96 6.24
C GLU A 137 12.33 15.83 6.99
N ASP A 138 11.67 14.91 6.27
CA ASP A 138 11.10 13.71 6.85
C ASP A 138 12.19 12.81 7.44
N VAL A 139 13.32 12.66 6.74
CA VAL A 139 14.47 11.87 7.23
C VAL A 139 15.08 12.50 8.48
N ILE A 140 15.24 13.83 8.54
CA ILE A 140 15.69 14.53 9.77
C ILE A 140 14.74 14.23 10.92
N THR A 141 13.44 14.39 10.70
CA THR A 141 12.40 14.20 11.72
C THR A 141 12.39 12.76 12.24
N TRP A 142 12.51 11.79 11.34
CA TRP A 142 12.42 10.37 11.66
C TRP A 142 13.70 9.80 12.27
N SER A 143 14.86 10.10 11.66
CA SER A 143 16.17 9.57 12.09
C SER A 143 16.73 10.27 13.33
N ARG A 144 16.29 11.51 13.59
CA ARG A 144 16.86 12.42 14.59
C ARG A 144 18.35 12.70 14.40
N LEU A 145 18.87 12.48 13.19
CA LEU A 145 20.24 12.80 12.82
C LEU A 145 20.41 14.30 12.57
N PRO A 146 21.64 14.84 12.70
CA PRO A 146 21.98 16.17 12.23
C PRO A 146 21.64 16.35 10.73
N GLY A 147 21.36 17.59 10.32
CA GLY A 147 20.87 17.89 8.96
C GLY A 147 21.78 17.37 7.83
N ASP A 148 23.10 17.45 7.99
CA ASP A 148 24.03 16.99 6.95
C ASP A 148 24.10 15.46 6.87
N GLU A 149 24.07 14.77 8.01
CA GLU A 149 24.00 13.29 8.07
C GLU A 149 22.66 12.79 7.52
N ALA A 150 21.54 13.45 7.85
CA ALA A 150 20.22 13.13 7.34
C ALA A 150 20.11 13.36 5.81
N ARG A 151 20.76 14.40 5.27
CA ARG A 151 20.85 14.63 3.82
C ARG A 151 21.65 13.54 3.13
N ALA A 152 22.84 13.20 3.66
CA ALA A 152 23.66 12.13 3.12
C ALA A 152 22.91 10.79 3.13
N LEU A 153 22.19 10.51 4.21
CA LEU A 153 21.36 9.32 4.35
C LEU A 153 20.18 9.32 3.36
N HIS A 154 19.49 10.46 3.18
CA HIS A 154 18.44 10.62 2.19
C HIS A 154 18.94 10.41 0.75
N GLU A 155 20.08 10.99 0.39
CA GLU A 155 20.71 10.83 -0.93
C GLU A 155 21.07 9.37 -1.19
N ALA A 156 21.69 8.70 -0.22
CA ALA A 156 22.05 7.29 -0.33
C ALA A 156 20.84 6.36 -0.44
N SER A 157 19.70 6.75 0.14
CA SER A 157 18.48 5.95 0.14
C SER A 157 17.47 6.35 -0.95
N ALA A 158 17.70 7.44 -1.67
CA ALA A 158 16.68 8.12 -2.49
C ALA A 158 15.35 8.38 -1.74
N GLY A 159 15.41 8.61 -0.43
CA GLY A 159 14.22 8.76 0.42
C GLY A 159 13.41 7.48 0.67
N LEU A 160 13.85 6.30 0.21
CA LEU A 160 13.12 5.04 0.39
C LEU A 160 13.23 4.51 1.83
N PRO A 161 12.12 4.34 2.57
CA PRO A 161 12.15 3.87 3.97
C PRO A 161 12.86 2.53 4.20
N HIS A 162 12.71 1.57 3.29
CA HIS A 162 13.39 0.27 3.45
C HIS A 162 14.91 0.40 3.31
N VAL A 163 15.38 1.15 2.31
CA VAL A 163 16.81 1.42 2.11
C VAL A 163 17.38 2.21 3.30
N LEU A 164 16.65 3.20 3.79
CA LEU A 164 17.01 3.94 5.01
C LEU A 164 17.21 3.00 6.21
N ALA A 165 16.25 2.09 6.45
CA ALA A 165 16.33 1.12 7.53
C ALA A 165 17.51 0.15 7.36
N ASP A 166 17.84 -0.23 6.12
CA ASP A 166 18.99 -1.09 5.84
C ASP A 166 20.32 -0.36 6.07
N LEU A 167 20.46 0.87 5.60
CA LEU A 167 21.64 1.71 5.81
C LEU A 167 21.89 1.98 7.29
N LEU A 168 20.84 2.24 8.08
CA LEU A 168 20.96 2.46 9.53
C LEU A 168 21.31 1.18 10.30
N ARG A 169 20.96 0.00 9.78
CA ARG A 169 21.30 -1.29 10.39
C ARG A 169 22.70 -1.76 10.02
N SER A 170 23.26 -1.27 8.91
CA SER A 170 24.62 -1.56 8.53
C SER A 170 25.59 -0.78 9.42
N PRO A 171 26.54 -1.43 10.12
CA PRO A 171 27.60 -0.70 10.80
C PRO A 171 28.38 0.05 9.72
N ALA A 172 28.28 1.38 9.73
CA ALA A 172 28.98 2.23 8.79
C ALA A 172 30.44 1.75 8.68
N SER A 173 30.84 1.32 7.49
CA SER A 173 32.24 1.09 7.16
C SER A 173 32.92 2.45 7.23
N HIS A 174 33.34 2.83 8.43
CA HIS A 174 34.15 4.00 8.71
C HIS A 174 35.51 3.77 8.05
N GLY A 175 35.62 4.09 6.77
CA GLY A 175 36.90 4.35 6.13
C GLY A 175 37.45 5.65 6.72
N ALA A 176 38.21 5.53 7.80
CA ALA A 176 39.14 6.58 8.20
C ALA A 176 40.17 6.75 7.07
N PRO A 177 40.45 7.98 6.57
CA PRO A 177 41.59 8.18 5.69
C PRO A 177 42.90 8.02 6.49
N PRO A 178 44.00 7.61 5.83
CA PRO A 178 45.29 7.37 6.46
C PRO A 178 45.93 8.61 7.08
#